data_AF-A0A3D6DR34-F1
#
_entry.id   AF-A0A3D6DR34-F1
#
_cell.length_a   1.000
_cell.length_b   1.000
_cell.length_c   1.000
_cell.angle_alpha   90.00
_cell.angle_beta   90.00
_cell.angle_gamma   90.00
#
_symmetry.space_group_name_H-M   'P 1'
#
loop_
_entity.id
_entity.type
_entity.pdbx_description
1 polymer ?
#
loop_
_entity_poly.entity_id
_entity_poly.type
_entity_poly.pdbx_seq_one_letter_code
_entity_poly.pdbx_strand_id
1 'polypeptide(L)'
;MHALLLFLTLLFANTAQAQEWHYTVRPGDNLWDVSTRYLSAVDYWPKLQALNGVTNPEHLPPGTKLRIPVAWLKRLPAKALVLAVQGQVQALIASTNKRVAVDPGLFLHQGDILGTGPDSNVTLKFADGSRVLLQADSELRLAILNARGQTPFVETRSRLEKGRADSEVTPRTTGAGNRYEIWTPAAHSAVRGTRYRISMDPATATSRLEVLEGRVELQGGR
;
A
#
# COMPACT_ATOMS: atom_id res chain seq x y z
N MET A 1 57.76 0.52 21.79
CA MET A 1 56.86 1.53 21.19
C MET A 1 55.61 0.82 20.71
N HIS A 2 54.51 0.88 21.47
CA HIS A 2 53.22 0.30 21.08
C HIS A 2 52.40 1.38 20.37
N ALA A 3 52.04 1.13 19.12
CA ALA A 3 51.19 2.01 18.33
C ALA A 3 49.71 1.74 18.68
N LEU A 4 49.09 2.72 19.34
CA LEU A 4 47.66 2.75 19.67
C LEU A 4 46.88 3.17 18.41
N LEU A 5 46.17 2.24 17.79
CA LEU A 5 45.24 2.55 16.69
C LEU A 5 43.91 3.05 17.26
N LEU A 6 43.65 4.36 17.11
CA LEU A 6 42.35 4.97 17.32
C LEU A 6 41.40 4.54 16.20
N PHE A 7 40.35 3.78 16.54
CA PHE A 7 39.24 3.49 15.63
C PHE A 7 38.23 4.65 15.72
N LEU A 8 38.24 5.53 14.71
CA LEU A 8 37.26 6.61 14.56
C LEU A 8 35.98 6.02 13.96
N THR A 9 34.94 5.83 14.77
CA THR A 9 33.60 5.43 14.31
C THR A 9 32.89 6.63 13.68
N LEU A 10 32.89 6.71 12.35
CA LEU A 10 32.05 7.63 11.57
C LEU A 10 30.58 7.20 11.69
N LEU A 11 29.80 7.91 12.51
CA LEU A 11 28.34 7.87 12.51
C LEU A 11 27.84 8.49 11.19
N PHE A 12 27.55 7.66 10.20
CA PHE A 12 26.77 8.09 9.04
C PHE A 12 25.33 8.36 9.48
N ALA A 13 24.99 9.63 9.68
CA ALA A 13 23.60 10.05 9.73
C ALA A 13 22.98 9.79 8.35
N ASN A 14 22.29 8.67 8.19
CA ASN A 14 21.43 8.44 7.04
C ASN A 14 20.30 9.47 7.10
N THR A 15 20.43 10.57 6.36
CA THR A 15 19.31 11.45 6.08
C THR A 15 18.32 10.63 5.25
N ALA A 16 17.17 10.30 5.84
CA ALA A 16 16.08 9.67 5.11
C ALA A 16 15.63 10.63 4.01
N GLN A 17 16.07 10.38 2.77
CA GLN A 17 15.65 11.18 1.62
C GLN A 17 14.13 11.04 1.47
N ALA A 18 13.41 12.17 1.54
CA ALA A 18 11.98 12.17 1.32
C ALA A 18 11.70 11.64 -0.09
N GLN A 19 10.83 10.64 -0.22
CA GLN A 19 10.53 10.09 -1.52
C GLN A 19 9.79 11.08 -2.40
N GLU A 20 10.15 11.11 -3.69
CA GLU A 20 9.60 12.03 -4.67
C GLU A 20 8.88 11.29 -5.81
N TRP A 21 7.70 11.77 -6.13
CA TRP A 21 7.04 11.53 -7.40
C TRP A 21 7.52 12.58 -8.42
N HIS A 22 7.85 12.13 -9.63
CA HIS A 22 8.26 13.03 -10.71
C HIS A 22 7.07 13.26 -11.64
N TYR A 23 6.55 14.49 -11.63
CA TYR A 23 5.47 14.91 -12.52
C TYR A 23 6.04 15.58 -13.76
N THR A 24 5.60 15.16 -14.95
CA THR A 24 5.92 15.84 -16.21
C THR A 24 4.83 16.86 -16.50
N VAL A 25 5.22 18.14 -16.51
CA VAL A 25 4.38 19.28 -16.83
C VAL A 25 3.77 19.12 -18.22
N ARG A 26 2.46 19.29 -18.32
CA ARG A 26 1.69 19.27 -19.55
C ARG A 26 1.47 20.70 -20.07
N PRO A 27 1.16 20.87 -21.37
CA PRO A 27 0.77 22.18 -21.89
C PRO A 27 -0.37 22.80 -21.08
N GLY A 28 -0.17 24.05 -20.62
CA GLY A 28 -1.15 24.81 -19.84
C GLY A 28 -1.10 24.61 -18.32
N ASP A 29 -0.26 23.72 -17.80
CA ASP A 29 -0.11 23.57 -16.35
C ASP A 29 0.61 24.78 -15.71
N ASN A 30 0.18 25.14 -14.51
CA ASN A 30 0.88 26.03 -13.58
C ASN A 30 1.00 25.34 -12.20
N LEU A 31 1.75 25.94 -11.26
CA LEU A 31 1.94 25.32 -9.94
C LEU A 31 0.65 25.26 -9.11
N TRP A 32 -0.29 26.18 -9.34
CA TRP A 32 -1.58 26.17 -8.66
C TRP A 32 -2.43 24.98 -9.08
N ASP A 33 -2.50 24.69 -10.38
CA ASP A 33 -3.24 23.56 -10.94
C ASP A 33 -2.61 22.22 -10.54
N VAL A 34 -1.28 22.13 -10.58
CA VAL A 34 -0.56 20.95 -10.09
C VAL A 34 -0.85 20.72 -8.60
N SER A 35 -0.81 21.78 -7.80
CA SER A 35 -1.07 21.70 -6.36
C SER A 35 -2.52 21.31 -6.07
N THR A 36 -3.47 21.93 -6.77
CA THR A 36 -4.90 21.62 -6.68
C THR A 36 -5.20 20.19 -7.09
N ARG A 37 -4.54 19.68 -8.14
CA ARG A 37 -4.80 18.33 -8.65
C ARG A 37 -4.16 17.25 -7.77
N TYR A 38 -2.94 17.45 -7.30
CA TYR A 38 -2.14 16.37 -6.71
C TYR A 38 -1.82 16.50 -5.22
N LEU A 39 -1.78 17.71 -4.65
CA LEU A 39 -1.26 17.94 -3.29
C LEU A 39 -2.36 18.01 -2.23
N SER A 40 -2.03 17.57 -1.01
CA SER A 40 -2.94 17.55 0.14
C SER A 40 -3.50 18.93 0.50
N ALA A 41 -2.76 19.99 0.21
CA ALA A 41 -3.19 21.37 0.33
C ALA A 41 -2.73 22.19 -0.88
N VAL A 42 -3.60 23.09 -1.37
CA VAL A 42 -3.29 23.96 -2.51
C VAL A 42 -2.14 24.92 -2.18
N ASP A 43 -2.07 25.38 -0.92
CA ASP A 43 -1.03 26.27 -0.40
C ASP A 43 0.38 25.66 -0.35
N TYR A 44 0.56 24.44 -0.85
CA TYR A 44 1.88 23.83 -1.03
C TYR A 44 2.57 24.32 -2.30
N TRP A 45 1.87 25.03 -3.20
CA TRP A 45 2.46 25.56 -4.43
C TRP A 45 3.74 26.39 -4.22
N PRO A 46 3.90 27.24 -3.16
CA PRO A 46 5.14 27.98 -2.95
C PRO A 46 6.29 27.07 -2.49
N LYS A 47 5.97 26.04 -1.70
CA LYS A 47 6.94 25.02 -1.28
C LYS A 47 7.40 24.19 -2.48
N LEU A 48 6.46 23.86 -3.37
CA LEU A 48 6.74 23.14 -4.61
C LEU A 48 7.60 23.98 -5.56
N GLN A 49 7.35 25.29 -5.64
CA GLN A 49 8.16 26.24 -6.39
C GLN A 49 9.61 26.24 -5.89
N ALA A 50 9.80 26.45 -4.59
CA ALA A 50 11.11 26.51 -3.96
C ALA A 50 11.89 25.19 -4.14
N LEU A 51 11.22 24.05 -3.97
CA LEU A 51 11.82 22.73 -4.15
C LEU A 51 12.34 22.52 -5.59
N ASN A 52 11.63 23.04 -6.58
CA ASN A 52 11.94 22.80 -8.00
C ASN A 52 12.70 23.95 -8.66
N GLY A 53 13.01 25.03 -7.93
CA GLY A 53 13.66 26.20 -8.50
C GLY A 53 12.85 26.86 -9.62
N VAL A 54 11.52 26.81 -9.54
CA VAL A 54 10.64 27.33 -10.60
C VAL A 54 10.65 28.86 -10.55
N THR A 55 11.14 29.48 -11.62
CA THR A 55 11.25 30.96 -11.72
C THR A 55 9.90 31.62 -11.99
N ASN A 56 9.07 31.05 -12.86
CA ASN A 56 7.72 31.55 -13.15
C ASN A 56 6.67 30.50 -12.74
N PRO A 57 5.92 30.72 -11.64
CA PRO A 57 4.94 29.75 -11.14
C PRO A 57 3.65 29.68 -11.97
N GLU A 58 3.34 30.71 -12.75
CA GLU A 58 2.12 30.80 -13.59
C GLU A 58 2.28 30.12 -14.95
N HIS A 59 3.53 29.96 -15.41
CA HIS A 59 3.84 29.35 -16.70
C HIS A 59 4.98 28.34 -16.57
N LEU A 60 4.62 27.06 -16.51
CA LEU A 60 5.58 25.98 -16.48
C LEU A 60 5.94 25.55 -17.91
N PRO A 61 7.23 25.40 -18.26
CA PRO A 61 7.62 24.83 -19.54
C PRO A 61 7.09 23.39 -19.67
N PRO A 62 6.37 23.05 -20.76
CA PRO A 62 5.93 21.67 -20.99
C PRO A 62 7.12 20.70 -21.03
N GLY A 63 6.97 19.53 -20.43
CA GLY A 63 8.03 18.53 -20.32
C GLY A 63 8.95 18.70 -19.10
N THR A 64 8.89 19.83 -18.38
CA THR A 64 9.60 20.00 -17.11
C THR A 64 9.21 18.90 -16.11
N LYS A 65 10.20 18.33 -15.42
CA LYS A 65 9.97 17.33 -14.36
C LYS A 65 9.95 18.01 -13.00
N LEU A 66 8.77 18.11 -12.40
CA LEU A 66 8.62 18.55 -11.02
C LEU A 66 8.83 17.38 -10.06
N ARG A 67 9.70 17.58 -9.08
CA ARG A 67 9.86 16.73 -7.90
C ARG A 67 8.77 17.07 -6.90
N ILE A 68 7.96 16.08 -6.54
CA ILE A 68 6.85 16.22 -5.61
C ILE A 68 7.03 15.19 -4.49
N PRO A 69 7.30 15.60 -3.24
CA PRO A 69 7.39 14.67 -2.12
C PRO A 69 6.10 13.85 -1.97
N VAL A 70 6.18 12.52 -1.86
CA VAL A 70 5.01 11.63 -1.74
C VAL A 70 4.16 11.97 -0.52
N ALA A 71 4.80 12.46 0.55
CA ALA A 71 4.13 12.92 1.76
C ALA A 71 3.19 14.13 1.52
N TRP A 72 3.42 14.89 0.44
CA TRP A 72 2.59 16.04 0.06
C TRP A 72 1.40 15.67 -0.80
N LEU A 73 1.33 14.43 -1.32
CA LEU A 73 0.25 14.00 -2.19
C LEU A 73 -1.06 13.80 -1.40
N LYS A 74 -2.20 14.14 -2.02
CA LYS A 74 -3.54 13.84 -1.50
C LYS A 74 -3.67 12.36 -1.17
N ARG A 75 -4.30 12.01 -0.04
CA ARG A 75 -4.76 10.64 0.21
C ARG A 75 -6.19 10.50 -0.27
N LEU A 76 -6.44 9.54 -1.14
CA LEU A 76 -7.75 9.21 -1.66
C LEU A 76 -8.11 7.78 -1.26
N PRO A 77 -9.37 7.49 -0.91
CA PRO A 77 -9.79 6.12 -0.62
C PRO A 77 -9.61 5.24 -1.87
N ALA A 78 -9.03 4.06 -1.67
CA ALA A 78 -8.94 3.02 -2.69
C ALA A 78 -9.98 1.92 -2.41
N LYS A 79 -10.11 0.98 -3.36
CA LYS A 79 -11.06 -0.12 -3.31
C LYS A 79 -10.37 -1.44 -3.65
N ALA A 80 -10.95 -2.54 -3.18
CA ALA A 80 -10.63 -3.89 -3.63
C ALA A 80 -11.80 -4.43 -4.48
N LEU A 81 -11.51 -4.95 -5.66
CA LEU A 81 -12.49 -5.57 -6.54
C LEU A 81 -12.55 -7.08 -6.28
N VAL A 82 -13.75 -7.62 -6.10
CA VAL A 82 -13.98 -9.07 -6.07
C VAL A 82 -13.92 -9.60 -7.51
N LEU A 83 -12.91 -10.41 -7.82
CA LEU A 83 -12.71 -11.00 -9.15
C LEU A 83 -13.48 -12.31 -9.34
N ALA A 84 -13.47 -13.17 -8.33
CA ALA A 84 -14.05 -14.50 -8.39
C ALA A 84 -14.50 -14.93 -7.00
N VAL A 85 -15.58 -15.71 -6.96
CA VAL A 85 -16.18 -16.25 -5.74
C VAL A 85 -16.54 -17.71 -6.01
N GLN A 86 -16.24 -18.57 -5.06
CA GLN A 86 -16.72 -19.95 -5.01
C GLN A 86 -17.25 -20.24 -3.61
N GLY A 87 -18.44 -20.84 -3.53
CA GLY A 87 -19.08 -21.17 -2.25
C GLY A 87 -19.71 -19.98 -1.54
N GLN A 88 -19.77 -20.03 -0.22
CA GLN A 88 -20.40 -19.02 0.62
C GLN A 88 -19.38 -17.97 1.07
N VAL A 89 -19.54 -16.75 0.55
CA VAL A 89 -18.69 -15.61 0.88
C VAL A 89 -19.56 -14.43 1.27
N GLN A 90 -19.23 -13.81 2.41
CA GLN A 90 -19.97 -12.68 2.95
C GLN A 90 -19.01 -11.55 3.34
N ALA A 91 -19.48 -10.32 3.23
CA ALA A 91 -18.76 -9.15 3.71
C ALA A 91 -19.58 -8.41 4.77
N LEU A 92 -18.95 -8.01 5.87
CA LEU A 92 -19.49 -6.99 6.78
C LEU A 92 -19.06 -5.62 6.26
N ILE A 93 -20.02 -4.83 5.80
CA ILE A 93 -19.78 -3.50 5.23
C ILE A 93 -19.65 -2.48 6.36
N ALA A 94 -18.47 -1.86 6.50
CA ALA A 94 -18.15 -1.02 7.65
C ALA A 94 -19.04 0.22 7.76
N SER A 95 -19.45 0.81 6.63
CA SER A 95 -20.27 2.02 6.60
C SER A 95 -21.72 1.79 7.04
N THR A 96 -22.21 0.55 6.96
CA THR A 96 -23.62 0.22 7.26
C THR A 96 -23.78 -0.83 8.35
N ASN A 97 -22.69 -1.48 8.75
CA ASN A 97 -22.66 -2.63 9.65
C ASN A 97 -23.56 -3.80 9.19
N LYS A 98 -23.82 -3.90 7.88
CA LYS A 98 -24.65 -4.97 7.30
C LYS A 98 -23.77 -6.07 6.72
N ARG A 99 -24.19 -7.31 6.92
CA ARG A 99 -23.63 -8.46 6.19
C ARG A 99 -24.30 -8.55 4.83
N VAL A 100 -23.50 -8.68 3.79
CA VAL A 100 -23.95 -8.86 2.40
C VAL A 100 -23.29 -10.10 1.82
N ALA A 101 -24.01 -10.80 0.93
CA ALA A 101 -23.40 -11.80 0.08
C ALA A 101 -22.38 -11.13 -0.85
N VAL A 102 -21.32 -11.85 -1.21
CA VAL A 102 -20.25 -11.32 -2.05
C VAL A 102 -20.32 -11.99 -3.41
N ASP A 103 -20.54 -11.19 -4.44
CA ASP A 103 -20.54 -11.61 -5.84
C ASP A 103 -19.36 -10.97 -6.60
N PRO A 104 -18.88 -11.60 -7.69
CA PRO A 104 -17.91 -10.97 -8.58
C PRO A 104 -18.38 -9.59 -9.06
N GLY A 105 -17.45 -8.63 -9.11
CA GLY A 105 -17.75 -7.24 -9.46
C GLY A 105 -18.01 -6.32 -8.26
N LEU A 106 -18.24 -6.87 -7.06
CA LEU A 106 -18.39 -6.06 -5.86
C LEU A 106 -17.09 -5.31 -5.51
N PHE A 107 -17.22 -4.04 -5.13
CA PHE A 107 -16.12 -3.27 -4.56
C PHE A 107 -16.21 -3.25 -3.04
N LEU A 108 -15.14 -3.67 -2.39
CA LEU A 108 -14.92 -3.56 -0.96
C LEU A 108 -14.06 -2.33 -0.65
N HIS A 109 -14.32 -1.72 0.50
CA HIS A 109 -13.70 -0.48 0.95
C HIS A 109 -12.91 -0.71 2.23
N GLN A 110 -12.13 0.31 2.61
CA GLN A 110 -11.48 0.32 3.92
C GLN A 110 -12.50 0.12 5.05
N GLY A 111 -12.16 -0.76 6.00
CA GLY A 111 -12.96 -1.13 7.14
C GLY A 111 -13.76 -2.41 6.94
N ASP A 112 -14.09 -2.78 5.69
CA ASP A 112 -14.88 -3.97 5.40
C ASP A 112 -14.17 -5.25 5.85
N ILE A 113 -14.96 -6.25 6.25
CA ILE A 113 -14.47 -7.56 6.67
C ILE A 113 -15.03 -8.61 5.74
N LEU A 114 -14.17 -9.35 5.05
CA LEU A 114 -14.53 -10.43 4.15
C LEU A 114 -14.37 -11.78 4.86
N GLY A 115 -15.38 -12.63 4.79
CA GLY A 115 -15.36 -13.97 5.36
C GLY A 115 -15.75 -15.03 4.34
N THR A 116 -15.04 -16.14 4.35
CA THR A 116 -15.31 -17.35 3.55
C THR A 116 -15.80 -18.47 4.47
N GLY A 117 -16.81 -19.21 4.03
CA GLY A 117 -17.26 -20.43 4.70
C GLY A 117 -16.39 -21.65 4.38
N PRO A 118 -16.84 -22.85 4.80
CA PRO A 118 -16.25 -24.12 4.37
C PRO A 118 -16.28 -24.27 2.84
N ASP A 119 -15.27 -24.91 2.27
CA ASP A 119 -15.14 -25.18 0.83
C ASP A 119 -15.31 -23.95 -0.08
N SER A 120 -15.09 -22.76 0.49
CA SER A 120 -15.34 -21.48 -0.17
C SER A 120 -14.04 -20.71 -0.38
N ASN A 121 -13.96 -19.92 -1.43
CA ASN A 121 -12.83 -19.05 -1.67
C ASN A 121 -13.25 -17.78 -2.42
N VAL A 122 -12.44 -16.73 -2.29
CA VAL A 122 -12.67 -15.46 -2.97
C VAL A 122 -11.35 -14.85 -3.40
N THR A 123 -11.31 -14.36 -4.65
CA THR A 123 -10.15 -13.62 -5.17
C THR A 123 -10.44 -12.14 -5.19
N LEU A 124 -9.59 -11.35 -4.55
CA LEU A 124 -9.60 -9.89 -4.59
C LEU A 124 -8.49 -9.35 -5.49
N LYS A 125 -8.74 -8.21 -6.12
CA LYS A 125 -7.75 -7.36 -6.78
C LYS A 125 -7.74 -5.97 -6.16
N PHE A 126 -6.58 -5.52 -5.72
CA PHE A 126 -6.40 -4.19 -5.15
C PHE A 126 -6.04 -3.15 -6.22
N ALA A 127 -6.09 -1.87 -5.85
CA ALA A 127 -5.77 -0.76 -6.73
C ALA A 127 -4.30 -0.75 -7.22
N ASP A 128 -3.40 -1.40 -6.49
CA ASP A 128 -2.01 -1.60 -6.91
C ASP A 128 -1.85 -2.76 -7.93
N GLY A 129 -2.94 -3.46 -8.25
CA GLY A 129 -2.96 -4.62 -9.16
C GLY A 129 -2.66 -5.95 -8.46
N SER A 130 -2.18 -5.93 -7.21
CA SER A 130 -1.93 -7.13 -6.42
C SER A 130 -3.22 -7.90 -6.18
N ARG A 131 -3.10 -9.23 -6.07
CA ARG A 131 -4.22 -10.14 -5.89
C ARG A 131 -4.08 -10.95 -4.61
N VAL A 132 -5.21 -11.24 -3.98
CA VAL A 132 -5.32 -12.16 -2.83
C VAL A 132 -6.39 -13.18 -3.11
N LEU A 133 -6.04 -14.45 -2.97
CA LEU A 133 -6.99 -15.54 -2.83
C LEU A 133 -7.16 -15.83 -1.34
N LEU A 134 -8.34 -15.50 -0.80
CA LEU A 134 -8.74 -15.87 0.54
C LEU A 134 -9.36 -17.28 0.48
N GLN A 135 -8.75 -18.21 1.20
CA GLN A 135 -9.13 -19.64 1.19
C GLN A 135 -10.34 -19.90 2.10
N ALA A 136 -10.76 -21.16 2.21
CA ALA A 136 -11.87 -21.57 3.08
C ALA A 136 -11.65 -21.16 4.55
N ASP A 137 -12.76 -21.00 5.27
CA ASP A 137 -12.82 -20.73 6.71
C ASP A 137 -11.99 -19.52 7.19
N SER A 138 -11.84 -18.53 6.33
CA SER A 138 -10.93 -17.41 6.53
C SER A 138 -11.67 -16.09 6.76
N GLU A 139 -11.03 -15.15 7.44
CA GLU A 139 -11.55 -13.79 7.66
C GLU A 139 -10.45 -12.75 7.41
N LEU A 140 -10.70 -11.82 6.48
CA LEU A 140 -9.78 -10.77 6.09
C LEU A 140 -10.42 -9.40 6.29
N ARG A 141 -9.81 -8.57 7.13
CA ARG A 141 -10.18 -7.16 7.32
C ARG A 141 -9.36 -6.26 6.40
N LEU A 142 -10.03 -5.41 5.64
CA LEU A 142 -9.41 -4.40 4.78
C LEU A 142 -9.08 -3.16 5.62
N ALA A 143 -7.98 -3.21 6.36
CA ALA A 143 -7.67 -2.21 7.39
C ALA A 143 -7.36 -0.83 6.80
N ILE A 144 -6.52 -0.73 5.77
CA ILE A 144 -6.17 0.52 5.10
C ILE A 144 -6.09 0.28 3.59
N LEU A 145 -6.90 1.02 2.83
CA LEU A 145 -6.89 1.02 1.37
C LEU A 145 -6.86 2.46 0.87
N ASN A 146 -5.68 2.96 0.51
CA ASN A 146 -5.50 4.34 0.07
C ASN A 146 -4.65 4.43 -1.20
N ALA A 147 -4.94 5.43 -2.02
CA ALA A 147 -4.09 5.88 -3.11
C ALA A 147 -3.57 7.29 -2.82
N ARG A 148 -2.42 7.65 -3.41
CA ARG A 148 -1.89 9.01 -3.34
C ARG A 148 -2.28 9.77 -4.60
N GLY A 149 -3.31 10.60 -4.54
CA GLY A 149 -3.82 11.36 -5.68
C GLY A 149 -4.05 10.48 -6.91
N GLN A 150 -3.73 11.00 -8.10
CA GLN A 150 -3.74 10.24 -9.36
C GLN A 150 -2.33 9.71 -9.69
N THR A 151 -1.63 9.17 -8.69
CA THR A 151 -0.27 8.62 -8.83
C THR A 151 -0.28 7.10 -8.66
N PRO A 152 0.79 6.39 -9.05
CA PRO A 152 0.87 4.94 -8.85
C PRO A 152 1.17 4.55 -7.39
N PHE A 153 1.17 5.47 -6.41
CA PHE A 153 1.41 5.13 -5.01
C PHE A 153 0.13 4.68 -4.31
N VAL A 154 0.12 3.43 -3.87
CA VAL A 154 -1.02 2.79 -3.19
C VAL A 154 -0.55 2.14 -1.89
N GLU A 155 -1.34 2.32 -0.84
CA GLU A 155 -1.17 1.67 0.45
C GLU A 155 -2.32 0.69 0.66
N THR A 156 -2.00 -0.60 0.58
CA THR A 156 -2.87 -1.73 0.83
C THR A 156 -2.39 -2.45 2.08
N ARG A 157 -3.21 -2.44 3.11
CA ARG A 157 -2.91 -3.02 4.41
C ARG A 157 -4.13 -3.79 4.88
N SER A 158 -3.97 -5.11 5.04
CA SER A 158 -5.06 -6.02 5.43
C SER A 158 -4.67 -6.88 6.62
N ARG A 159 -5.63 -7.21 7.47
CA ARG A 159 -5.43 -8.10 8.62
C ARG A 159 -6.14 -9.42 8.38
N LEU A 160 -5.40 -10.52 8.37
CA LEU A 160 -5.95 -11.87 8.34
C LEU A 160 -6.22 -12.31 9.79
N GLU A 161 -7.50 -12.31 10.17
CA GLU A 161 -7.92 -12.64 11.53
C GLU A 161 -7.90 -14.16 11.77
N LYS A 162 -8.25 -14.93 10.74
CA LYS A 162 -8.15 -16.40 10.74
C LYS A 162 -8.03 -16.97 9.33
N GLY A 163 -7.56 -18.21 9.22
CA GLY A 163 -7.55 -18.99 7.99
C GLY A 163 -6.29 -18.76 7.16
N ARG A 164 -6.41 -18.69 5.83
CA ARG A 164 -5.27 -18.59 4.90
C ARG A 164 -5.54 -17.61 3.76
N ALA A 165 -4.51 -16.84 3.41
CA ALA A 165 -4.49 -15.97 2.23
C ALA A 165 -3.25 -16.25 1.38
N ASP A 166 -3.46 -16.40 0.07
CA ASP A 166 -2.42 -16.55 -0.94
C ASP A 166 -2.33 -15.24 -1.73
N SER A 167 -1.16 -14.60 -1.71
CA SER A 167 -0.94 -13.30 -2.34
C SER A 167 -0.03 -13.39 -3.56
N GLU A 168 -0.41 -12.68 -4.61
CA GLU A 168 0.43 -12.38 -5.77
C GLU A 168 0.60 -10.85 -5.84
N VAL A 169 1.77 -10.37 -5.44
CA VAL A 169 2.03 -8.94 -5.28
C VAL A 169 2.64 -8.39 -6.56
N THR A 170 1.99 -7.38 -7.14
CA THR A 170 2.49 -6.75 -8.37
C THR A 170 3.86 -6.10 -8.09
N PRO A 171 4.93 -6.50 -8.78
CA PRO A 171 6.23 -5.87 -8.63
C PRO A 171 6.14 -4.41 -9.07
N ARG A 172 6.52 -3.48 -8.19
CA ARG A 172 6.64 -2.07 -8.57
C ARG A 172 8.09 -1.61 -8.50
N THR A 173 8.58 -1.20 -9.67
CA THR A 173 9.88 -0.56 -9.87
C THR A 173 9.79 0.84 -9.25
N THR A 174 10.63 1.11 -8.27
CA THR A 174 10.85 2.40 -7.54
C THR A 174 9.87 2.81 -6.43
N GLY A 175 10.40 2.83 -5.19
CA GLY A 175 10.11 3.81 -4.14
C GLY A 175 9.13 3.45 -2.99
N ALA A 176 9.59 3.53 -1.74
CA ALA A 176 8.82 3.77 -0.49
C ALA A 176 7.60 4.72 -0.62
N GLY A 177 6.42 4.12 -0.72
CA GLY A 177 5.14 4.83 -0.84
C GLY A 177 4.06 3.90 -1.38
N ASN A 178 4.48 2.87 -2.12
CA ASN A 178 3.75 1.64 -2.26
C ASN A 178 3.98 0.77 -1.03
N ARG A 179 2.89 0.37 -0.36
CA ARG A 179 2.94 -0.53 0.79
C ARG A 179 1.86 -1.58 0.58
N TYR A 180 2.28 -2.82 0.43
CA TYR A 180 1.39 -3.97 0.44
C TYR A 180 1.77 -4.84 1.63
N GLU A 181 0.82 -5.09 2.51
CA GLU A 181 1.05 -5.85 3.73
C GLU A 181 -0.23 -6.58 4.16
N ILE A 182 -0.07 -7.87 4.45
CA ILE A 182 -1.05 -8.67 5.17
C ILE A 182 -0.42 -9.08 6.49
N TRP A 183 -1.02 -8.69 7.61
CA TRP A 183 -0.57 -9.12 8.92
C TRP A 183 -1.60 -10.01 9.58
N THR A 184 -1.15 -10.76 10.57
CA THR A 184 -1.98 -11.54 11.48
C THR A 184 -1.83 -10.93 12.88
N PRO A 185 -2.71 -11.26 13.83
CA PRO A 185 -2.53 -10.88 15.23
C PRO A 185 -1.17 -11.30 15.81
N ALA A 186 -0.60 -12.42 15.33
CA ALA A 186 0.65 -12.98 15.85
C ALA A 186 1.91 -12.49 15.11
N ALA A 187 1.81 -11.95 13.89
CA ALA A 187 2.97 -11.49 13.13
C ALA A 187 2.62 -10.45 12.04
N HIS A 188 3.56 -9.57 11.75
CA HIS A 188 3.48 -8.63 10.63
C HIS A 188 4.36 -9.09 9.46
N SER A 189 3.91 -8.86 8.23
CA SER A 189 4.66 -9.18 7.02
C SER A 189 4.78 -8.00 6.06
N ALA A 190 5.99 -7.75 5.57
CA ALA A 190 6.25 -6.81 4.48
C ALA A 190 6.82 -7.58 3.29
N VAL A 191 6.27 -7.35 2.11
CA VAL A 191 6.56 -8.15 0.92
C VAL A 191 6.79 -7.25 -0.29
N ARG A 192 7.69 -7.64 -1.20
CA ARG A 192 7.94 -6.89 -2.44
C ARG A 192 8.19 -7.83 -3.62
N GLY A 193 7.30 -7.76 -4.61
CA GLY A 193 7.41 -8.55 -5.84
C GLY A 193 7.42 -10.05 -5.54
N THR A 194 6.43 -10.49 -4.77
CA THR A 194 6.45 -11.79 -4.10
C THR A 194 5.15 -12.53 -4.33
N ARG A 195 5.25 -13.84 -4.55
CA ARG A 195 4.15 -14.77 -4.36
C ARG A 195 4.35 -15.48 -3.03
N TYR A 196 3.41 -15.34 -2.10
CA TYR A 196 3.53 -15.89 -0.75
C TYR A 196 2.18 -16.31 -0.19
N ARG A 197 2.22 -17.13 0.86
CA ARG A 197 1.04 -17.55 1.62
C ARG A 197 1.21 -17.15 3.07
N ILE A 198 0.11 -16.75 3.69
CA ILE A 198 0.05 -16.46 5.12
C ILE A 198 -1.16 -17.15 5.74
N SER A 199 -1.00 -17.72 6.93
CA SER A 199 -2.10 -18.32 7.68
C SER A 199 -2.10 -17.88 9.13
N MET A 200 -3.29 -17.77 9.70
CA MET A 200 -3.53 -17.47 11.12
C MET A 200 -4.48 -18.50 11.71
N ASP A 201 -4.02 -19.18 12.75
CA ASP A 201 -4.90 -19.96 13.63
C ASP A 201 -5.11 -19.19 14.95
N PRO A 202 -6.31 -18.62 15.17
CA PRO A 202 -6.60 -17.88 16.39
C PRO A 202 -6.68 -18.78 17.64
N ALA A 203 -6.97 -20.08 17.51
CA ALA A 203 -7.07 -20.99 18.65
C ALA A 203 -5.70 -21.28 19.28
N THR A 204 -4.66 -21.36 18.44
CA THR A 204 -3.28 -21.60 18.86
C THR A 204 -2.42 -20.34 18.82
N ALA A 205 -3.00 -19.19 18.49
CA ALA A 205 -2.31 -17.91 18.25
C ALA A 205 -1.09 -18.05 17.31
N THR A 206 -1.16 -18.97 16.35
CA THR A 206 -0.02 -19.30 15.48
C THR A 206 -0.18 -18.66 14.11
N SER A 207 0.88 -18.00 13.65
CA SER A 207 0.99 -17.46 12.30
C SER A 207 2.11 -18.14 11.53
N ARG A 208 1.86 -18.46 10.26
CA ARG A 208 2.85 -19.07 9.37
C ARG A 208 2.89 -18.30 8.05
N LEU A 209 4.09 -18.02 7.56
CA LEU A 209 4.32 -17.36 6.29
C LEU A 209 5.27 -18.21 5.44
N GLU A 210 4.90 -18.41 4.17
CA GLU A 210 5.68 -19.18 3.20
C GLU A 210 5.87 -18.36 1.93
N VAL A 211 7.12 -18.21 1.49
CA VAL A 211 7.46 -17.51 0.25
C VAL A 211 7.61 -18.54 -0.85
N LEU A 212 6.82 -18.40 -1.92
CA LEU A 212 6.89 -19.26 -3.09
C LEU A 212 7.88 -18.68 -4.11
N GLU A 213 7.83 -17.36 -4.32
CA GLU A 213 8.72 -16.63 -5.23
C GLU A 213 8.94 -15.20 -4.69
N GLY A 214 10.15 -14.63 -4.83
CA GLY A 214 10.46 -13.26 -4.38
C GLY A 214 11.08 -13.17 -2.98
N ARG A 215 10.95 -12.02 -2.31
CA ARG A 215 11.50 -11.75 -0.96
C ARG A 215 10.42 -11.26 0.01
N VAL A 216 10.53 -11.66 1.28
CA VAL A 216 9.64 -11.23 2.37
C VAL A 216 10.44 -10.91 3.61
N GLU A 217 10.03 -9.87 4.32
CA GLU A 217 10.49 -9.53 5.66
C GLU A 217 9.37 -9.85 6.66
N LEU A 218 9.69 -10.62 7.70
CA LEU A 218 8.76 -11.00 8.77
C LEU A 218 9.22 -10.35 10.08
N GLN A 219 8.30 -9.70 10.79
CA GLN A 219 8.53 -9.20 12.15
C GLN A 219 7.49 -9.81 13.11
N GLY A 220 7.95 -10.52 14.13
CA GLY A 220 7.10 -11.11 15.17
C GLY A 220 6.47 -10.04 16.06
N GLY A 221 5.19 -10.20 16.42
CA GLY A 221 4.56 -9.40 17.47
C GLY A 221 5.17 -9.73 18.83
N ARG A 222 5.50 -8.70 19.62
CA ARG A 222 5.80 -8.84 21.04
C ARG A 222 4.53 -8.66 21.85
#